data_AF-A0A2N5VJY5-F1
#
_entry.id   AF-A0A2N5VJY5-F1
#
_cell.length_a   1.000
_cell.length_b   1.000
_cell.length_c   1.000
_cell.angle_alpha   90.00
_cell.angle_beta   90.00
_cell.angle_gamma   90.00
#
_symmetry.space_group_name_H-M   'P 1'
#
loop_
_entity.id
_entity.type
_entity.pdbx_description
1 polymer ?
#
loop_
_entity_poly.entity_id
_entity_poly.type
_entity_poly.pdbx_seq_one_letter_code
_entity_poly.pdbx_strand_id
1 'polypeptide(L)'
;MDSSYNPGDLERADDLPGSSPGGVPYVEEPVGPQFPPSSDDTGREVTGDGYLADAEDEMEPFNIWVFPEPPNGTDVVFEVGDTPSWDQLMQTIQPEHRVAYETWYEVIERLVRFMRDPQRTHFSDQEISDLTNAEREAMRISASIPRQNLILIEEFFADPAEELARLHPFIMRRQEIVDFLDYLISNNTTSLHSETLLADSPNSACVICFEIYLQSDVVVVLPCHRSHHFHRACIQKWLLELVPGILTCPNCRTELVL
;
A
#
# COMPACT_ATOMS: atom_id res chain seq x y z
N MET A 1 27.80 -50.49 48.77
CA MET A 1 26.70 -51.46 48.64
C MET A 1 26.10 -51.21 47.27
N ASP A 2 26.61 -51.96 46.29
CA ASP A 2 26.12 -52.00 44.92
C ASP A 2 24.77 -52.70 44.84
N SER A 3 23.95 -52.33 43.86
CA SER A 3 23.04 -53.24 43.17
C SER A 3 22.60 -52.63 41.84
N SER A 4 23.43 -52.89 40.83
CA SER A 4 23.11 -52.94 39.41
C SER A 4 22.25 -54.17 39.11
N TYR A 5 21.24 -54.05 38.25
CA TYR A 5 20.71 -55.21 37.51
C TYR A 5 20.14 -54.79 36.15
N ASN A 6 20.80 -55.29 35.10
CA ASN A 6 20.28 -55.54 33.75
C ASN A 6 20.61 -57.01 33.45
N PRO A 7 19.72 -57.78 32.82
CA PRO A 7 20.00 -58.35 31.50
C PRO A 7 18.71 -58.41 30.62
N GLY A 8 18.71 -58.44 29.29
CA GLY A 8 19.65 -59.06 28.35
C GLY A 8 19.03 -60.34 27.75
N ASP A 9 18.50 -60.18 26.52
CA ASP A 9 18.35 -61.14 25.40
C ASP A 9 17.40 -62.36 25.41
N LEU A 10 16.71 -62.52 24.27
CA LEU A 10 16.64 -63.70 23.35
C LEU A 10 15.56 -63.41 22.25
N GLU A 11 15.93 -62.97 21.04
CA GLU A 11 16.11 -63.77 19.78
C GLU A 11 14.86 -64.53 19.30
N ARG A 12 14.52 -64.79 18.03
CA ARG A 12 14.79 -64.35 16.63
C ARG A 12 14.11 -65.43 15.75
N ALA A 13 13.50 -65.06 14.61
CA ALA A 13 13.43 -65.84 13.35
C ALA A 13 12.50 -65.08 12.39
N ASP A 14 13.00 -64.34 11.38
CA ASP A 14 13.47 -64.79 10.05
C ASP A 14 12.35 -65.43 9.21
N ASP A 15 12.02 -64.81 8.07
CA ASP A 15 11.95 -65.46 6.75
C ASP A 15 11.53 -64.48 5.62
N LEU A 16 12.54 -64.06 4.84
CA LEU A 16 12.49 -63.73 3.40
C LEU A 16 13.20 -64.92 2.70
N PRO A 17 13.04 -65.24 1.38
CA PRO A 17 13.08 -64.27 0.27
C PRO A 17 12.33 -64.67 -1.05
N GLY A 18 12.39 -63.83 -2.08
CA GLY A 18 12.15 -64.24 -3.48
C GLY A 18 11.99 -63.10 -4.50
N SER A 19 12.87 -63.08 -5.49
CA SER A 19 13.19 -62.00 -6.43
C SER A 19 12.23 -61.75 -7.62
N SER A 20 12.33 -60.55 -8.23
CA SER A 20 11.85 -60.04 -9.56
C SER A 20 12.03 -61.02 -10.77
N PRO A 21 11.46 -60.83 -12.01
CA PRO A 21 11.15 -59.55 -12.70
C PRO A 21 9.97 -59.48 -13.73
N GLY A 22 9.64 -58.27 -14.20
CA GLY A 22 9.24 -58.01 -15.61
C GLY A 22 7.75 -57.82 -15.94
N GLY A 23 7.44 -56.76 -16.71
CA GLY A 23 6.23 -56.66 -17.53
C GLY A 23 5.47 -55.34 -17.42
N VAL A 24 5.69 -54.43 -18.38
CA VAL A 24 4.90 -53.21 -18.60
C VAL A 24 3.56 -53.60 -19.28
N PRO A 25 2.45 -52.92 -18.97
CA PRO A 25 1.51 -52.55 -20.02
C PRO A 25 1.30 -51.03 -20.07
N TYR A 26 1.27 -50.56 -21.31
CA TYR A 26 1.06 -49.19 -21.79
C TYR A 26 -0.45 -48.81 -21.79
N VAL A 27 -0.74 -47.54 -22.11
CA VAL A 27 -2.04 -46.95 -22.56
C VAL A 27 -2.93 -46.42 -21.39
N GLU A 28 -3.40 -45.17 -21.30
CA GLU A 28 -3.40 -43.96 -22.15
C GLU A 28 -3.65 -42.70 -21.29
N GLU A 29 -3.04 -41.56 -21.68
CA GLU A 29 -3.34 -40.22 -21.14
C GLU A 29 -4.55 -39.57 -21.85
N PRO A 30 -5.34 -38.71 -21.18
CA PRO A 30 -6.46 -38.03 -21.81
C PRO A 30 -6.01 -36.85 -22.70
N VAL A 31 -6.59 -36.82 -23.90
CA VAL A 31 -6.43 -35.82 -24.97
C VAL A 31 -6.72 -34.40 -24.49
N GLY A 32 -5.74 -33.51 -24.62
CA GLY A 32 -5.93 -32.06 -24.57
C GLY A 32 -6.50 -31.52 -25.90
N PRO A 33 -7.29 -30.42 -25.89
CA PRO A 33 -7.92 -29.90 -27.10
C PRO A 33 -6.90 -29.30 -28.08
N GLN A 34 -7.03 -29.71 -29.34
CA GLN A 34 -6.22 -29.31 -30.49
C GLN A 34 -6.66 -27.94 -31.04
N PHE A 35 -5.70 -27.06 -31.33
CA PHE A 35 -5.86 -25.88 -32.18
C PHE A 35 -5.80 -26.28 -33.67
N PRO A 36 -6.64 -25.72 -34.57
CA PRO A 36 -6.43 -25.81 -36.01
C PRO A 36 -5.66 -24.59 -36.58
N PRO A 37 -4.94 -24.76 -37.72
CA PRO A 37 -4.13 -23.70 -38.32
C PRO A 37 -4.86 -22.87 -39.39
N SER A 38 -4.26 -21.69 -39.63
CA SER A 38 -4.55 -20.57 -40.54
C SER A 38 -4.87 -20.90 -42.02
N SER A 39 -5.75 -20.08 -42.64
CA SER A 39 -5.53 -19.48 -43.98
C SER A 39 -6.57 -18.41 -44.38
N ASP A 40 -6.05 -17.34 -45.00
CA ASP A 40 -6.58 -16.44 -46.04
C ASP A 40 -7.48 -15.21 -45.73
N ASP A 41 -6.81 -14.04 -45.82
CA ASP A 41 -7.05 -12.88 -46.68
C ASP A 41 -8.49 -12.55 -47.15
N THR A 42 -8.98 -11.37 -46.76
CA THR A 42 -9.67 -10.41 -47.67
C THR A 42 -9.91 -9.09 -46.94
N GLY A 43 -9.45 -7.99 -47.55
CA GLY A 43 -9.63 -6.63 -47.03
C GLY A 43 -11.07 -6.11 -47.11
N ARG A 44 -11.40 -5.17 -46.20
CA ARG A 44 -12.39 -4.11 -46.41
C ARG A 44 -12.28 -3.03 -45.33
N GLU A 45 -11.98 -1.81 -45.76
CA GLU A 45 -12.26 -0.58 -45.01
C GLU A 45 -13.77 -0.43 -44.79
N VAL A 46 -14.18 -0.11 -43.55
CA VAL A 46 -15.38 0.67 -43.26
C VAL A 46 -15.11 1.56 -42.05
N THR A 47 -15.19 2.86 -42.30
CA THR A 47 -15.28 4.00 -41.37
C THR A 47 -16.46 3.89 -40.40
N GLY A 48 -16.34 4.42 -39.19
CA GLY A 48 -17.52 4.77 -38.39
C GLY A 48 -17.24 5.03 -36.93
N ASP A 49 -17.26 6.30 -36.56
CA ASP A 49 -17.24 6.83 -35.20
C ASP A 49 -18.19 6.11 -34.24
N GLY A 50 -17.74 5.94 -33.01
CA GLY A 50 -18.53 5.42 -31.91
C GLY A 50 -17.89 5.81 -30.59
N TYR A 51 -18.04 7.08 -30.21
CA TYR A 51 -17.88 7.54 -28.84
C TYR A 51 -18.61 6.59 -27.89
N LEU A 52 -17.84 5.87 -27.06
CA LEU A 52 -18.27 5.43 -25.75
C LEU A 52 -17.21 5.93 -24.78
N ALA A 53 -17.46 7.15 -24.32
CA ALA A 53 -16.83 7.74 -23.16
C ALA A 53 -17.37 6.99 -21.93
N ASP A 54 -16.69 5.90 -21.57
CA ASP A 54 -16.81 5.23 -20.28
C ASP A 54 -15.41 4.73 -19.90
N ALA A 55 -14.47 5.67 -19.81
CA ALA A 55 -13.37 5.51 -18.88
C ALA A 55 -13.91 6.10 -17.58
N GLU A 56 -14.42 5.23 -16.72
CA GLU A 56 -14.40 5.51 -15.29
C GLU A 56 -12.94 5.87 -15.00
N ASP A 57 -12.68 7.16 -14.79
CA ASP A 57 -11.40 7.67 -14.31
C ASP A 57 -11.14 6.92 -13.01
N GLU A 58 -10.40 5.82 -13.12
CA GLU A 58 -9.62 5.28 -12.03
C GLU A 58 -8.76 6.46 -11.57
N MET A 59 -9.20 7.13 -10.50
CA MET A 59 -8.41 8.13 -9.81
C MET A 59 -7.15 7.44 -9.30
N GLU A 60 -6.14 7.35 -10.16
CA GLU A 60 -4.74 7.14 -9.81
C GLU A 60 -4.45 8.10 -8.64
N PRO A 61 -4.30 7.60 -7.39
CA PRO A 61 -4.59 8.43 -6.22
C PRO A 61 -3.70 9.66 -6.07
N PHE A 62 -2.59 9.76 -6.80
CA PHE A 62 -1.65 10.87 -6.68
C PHE A 62 -1.03 11.31 -8.01
N ASN A 63 -1.76 11.27 -9.14
CA ASN A 63 -1.35 11.95 -10.37
C ASN A 63 -1.62 13.48 -10.33
N ILE A 64 -1.44 14.08 -9.14
CA ILE A 64 -1.81 15.48 -8.78
C ILE A 64 -0.85 16.50 -9.42
N TRP A 65 0.19 16.04 -10.11
CA TRP A 65 1.29 16.87 -10.60
C TRP A 65 1.83 16.48 -11.98
N VAL A 66 1.00 15.90 -12.85
CA VAL A 66 1.38 15.88 -14.27
C VAL A 66 1.08 17.27 -14.85
N PHE A 67 1.95 18.24 -14.55
CA PHE A 67 2.08 19.38 -15.45
C PHE A 67 2.45 18.80 -16.82
N PRO A 68 1.73 19.16 -17.90
CA PRO A 68 2.08 18.68 -19.23
C PRO A 68 3.54 19.06 -19.49
N GLU A 69 4.38 18.07 -19.83
CA GLU A 69 5.79 18.33 -20.16
C GLU A 69 5.84 19.50 -21.15
N PRO A 70 6.69 20.53 -20.90
CA PRO A 70 6.77 21.66 -21.80
C PRO A 70 7.07 21.12 -23.20
N PRO A 71 6.27 21.48 -24.22
CA PRO A 71 6.47 20.95 -25.56
C PRO A 71 7.87 21.36 -26.02
N ASN A 72 8.74 20.36 -26.11
CA ASN A 72 10.20 20.42 -26.18
C ASN A 72 10.86 20.79 -24.85
N GLY A 73 11.62 19.84 -24.29
CA GLY A 73 12.53 19.99 -23.15
C GLY A 73 13.43 21.21 -23.29
N THR A 74 12.89 22.35 -22.89
CA THR A 74 13.57 23.62 -22.85
C THR A 74 14.10 23.70 -21.44
N ASP A 75 15.34 23.25 -21.27
CA ASP A 75 16.13 23.58 -20.09
C ASP A 75 16.16 25.11 -20.02
N VAL A 76 15.30 25.69 -19.19
CA VAL A 76 15.37 27.10 -18.88
C VAL A 76 16.55 27.25 -17.94
N VAL A 77 17.73 27.44 -18.52
CA VAL A 77 18.96 27.71 -17.78
C VAL A 77 18.84 29.12 -17.23
N PHE A 78 18.39 29.25 -15.98
CA PHE A 78 18.52 30.49 -15.24
C PHE A 78 20.00 30.68 -14.88
N GLU A 79 20.57 31.84 -15.24
CA GLU A 79 21.90 32.21 -14.77
C GLU A 79 21.86 32.24 -13.23
N VAL A 80 22.81 31.52 -12.60
CA VAL A 80 22.92 31.41 -11.14
C VAL A 80 23.06 32.81 -10.55
N GLY A 81 21.96 33.37 -10.04
CA GLY A 81 21.89 34.72 -9.47
C GLY A 81 20.61 35.50 -9.74
N ASP A 82 19.81 35.14 -10.76
CA ASP A 82 18.64 35.92 -11.19
C ASP A 82 17.27 35.27 -10.91
N THR A 83 17.22 34.08 -10.30
CA THR A 83 15.93 33.43 -9.97
C THR A 83 15.19 34.22 -8.89
N PRO A 84 13.99 34.77 -9.17
CA PRO A 84 13.22 35.52 -8.19
C PRO A 84 12.78 34.58 -7.06
N SER A 85 12.76 35.06 -5.82
CA SER A 85 12.11 34.36 -4.71
C SER A 85 10.61 34.18 -4.96
N TRP A 86 9.99 33.21 -4.28
CA TRP A 86 8.54 32.96 -4.36
C TRP A 86 7.72 34.26 -4.17
N ASP A 87 8.04 35.05 -3.14
CA ASP A 87 7.36 36.32 -2.88
C ASP A 87 7.52 37.34 -4.01
N GLN A 88 8.71 37.42 -4.61
CA GLN A 88 8.97 38.31 -5.74
C GLN A 88 8.18 37.86 -6.98
N LEU A 89 8.13 36.56 -7.25
CA LEU A 89 7.36 35.99 -8.36
C LEU A 89 5.86 36.23 -8.17
N MET A 90 5.33 35.95 -6.98
CA MET A 90 3.94 36.20 -6.61
C MET A 90 3.56 37.69 -6.76
N GLN A 91 4.51 38.61 -6.56
CA GLN A 91 4.29 40.04 -6.79
C GLN A 91 4.11 40.45 -8.25
N THR A 92 4.56 39.63 -9.20
CA THR A 92 4.45 39.91 -10.65
C THR A 92 3.10 39.52 -11.27
N ILE A 93 2.27 38.78 -10.54
CA ILE A 93 0.95 38.32 -11.01
C ILE A 93 -0.20 39.11 -10.35
N GLN A 94 -1.38 39.07 -10.97
CA GLN A 94 -2.56 39.76 -10.44
C GLN A 94 -2.92 39.25 -9.03
N PRO A 95 -3.43 40.12 -8.13
CA PRO A 95 -3.71 39.74 -6.74
C PRO A 95 -4.64 38.53 -6.62
N GLU A 96 -5.66 38.42 -7.46
CA GLU A 96 -6.57 37.28 -7.47
C GLU A 96 -5.88 35.98 -7.91
N HIS A 97 -4.88 36.06 -8.79
CA HIS A 97 -4.11 34.90 -9.24
C HIS A 97 -3.10 34.45 -8.19
N ARG A 98 -2.52 35.41 -7.47
CA ARG A 98 -1.59 35.14 -6.37
C ARG A 98 -2.20 34.25 -5.31
N VAL A 99 -3.40 34.61 -4.85
CA VAL A 99 -4.09 33.87 -3.78
C VAL A 99 -4.27 32.40 -4.14
N ALA A 100 -4.59 32.09 -5.40
CA ALA A 100 -4.78 30.71 -5.83
C ALA A 100 -3.49 29.87 -5.75
N TYR A 101 -2.36 30.39 -6.26
CA TYR A 101 -1.08 29.67 -6.21
C TYR A 101 -0.48 29.61 -4.79
N GLU A 102 -0.62 30.66 -3.99
CA GLU A 102 -0.23 30.64 -2.57
C GLU A 102 -1.05 29.59 -1.79
N THR A 103 -2.37 29.57 -1.98
CA THR A 103 -3.25 28.57 -1.34
C THR A 103 -2.85 27.16 -1.75
N TRP A 104 -2.58 26.93 -3.04
CA TRP A 104 -2.19 25.62 -3.52
C TRP A 104 -0.85 25.17 -2.94
N TYR A 105 0.14 26.07 -2.91
CA TYR A 105 1.46 25.81 -2.31
C TYR A 105 1.34 25.45 -0.82
N GLU A 106 0.58 26.23 -0.05
CA GLU A 106 0.34 25.97 1.37
C GLU A 106 -0.35 24.62 1.61
N VAL A 107 -1.33 24.26 0.78
CA VAL A 107 -2.00 22.96 0.89
C VAL A 107 -1.00 21.83 0.68
N ILE A 108 -0.10 21.92 -0.31
CA ILE A 108 0.91 20.88 -0.55
C ILE A 108 1.90 20.79 0.60
N GLU A 109 2.41 21.91 1.09
CA GLU A 109 3.31 21.88 2.25
C GLU A 109 2.64 21.20 3.45
N ARG A 110 1.34 21.47 3.65
CA ARG A 110 0.53 20.79 4.66
C ARG A 110 0.43 19.29 4.39
N LEU A 111 0.21 18.86 3.15
CA LEU A 111 0.19 17.45 2.75
C LEU A 111 1.54 16.78 3.01
N VAL A 112 2.65 17.36 2.56
CA VAL A 112 4.00 16.84 2.80
C VAL A 112 4.26 16.69 4.30
N ARG A 113 3.95 17.73 5.09
CA ARG A 113 4.09 17.69 6.55
C ARG A 113 3.26 16.58 7.17
N PHE A 114 2.04 16.39 6.70
CA PHE A 114 1.19 15.30 7.11
C PHE A 114 1.83 13.94 6.78
N MET A 115 2.28 13.73 5.55
CA MET A 115 2.78 12.42 5.13
C MET A 115 4.05 12.01 5.88
N ARG A 116 4.81 12.99 6.36
CA ARG A 116 5.97 12.78 7.25
C ARG A 116 5.57 12.25 8.64
N ASP A 117 4.33 12.43 9.09
CA ASP A 117 3.84 11.85 10.35
C ASP A 117 3.61 10.34 10.18
N PRO A 118 4.40 9.48 10.86
CA PRO A 118 4.29 8.03 10.71
C PRO A 118 2.98 7.46 11.24
N GLN A 119 2.27 8.18 12.12
CA GLN A 119 1.03 7.71 12.72
C GLN A 119 -0.20 8.11 11.91
N ARG A 120 -0.06 9.00 10.94
CA ARG A 120 -1.21 9.48 10.16
C ARG A 120 -1.36 8.62 8.89
N THR A 121 -2.55 8.04 8.71
CA THR A 121 -2.79 6.93 7.77
C THR A 121 -3.66 7.29 6.58
N HIS A 122 -4.48 8.34 6.70
CA HIS A 122 -5.41 8.77 5.66
C HIS A 122 -5.54 10.29 5.63
N PHE A 123 -6.13 10.79 4.55
CA PHE A 123 -6.67 12.14 4.44
C PHE A 123 -8.14 12.15 4.80
N SER A 124 -8.58 13.20 5.50
CA SER A 124 -10.00 13.45 5.65
C SER A 124 -10.61 13.95 4.32
N ASP A 125 -11.91 13.73 4.13
CA ASP A 125 -12.63 14.20 2.94
C ASP A 125 -12.45 15.71 2.72
N GLN A 126 -12.38 16.48 3.82
CA GLN A 126 -12.15 17.92 3.76
C GLN A 126 -10.75 18.24 3.20
N GLU A 127 -9.72 17.52 3.61
CA GLU A 127 -8.35 17.75 3.12
C GLU A 127 -8.20 17.38 1.65
N ILE A 128 -8.87 16.31 1.22
CA ILE A 128 -8.92 15.92 -0.20
C ILE A 128 -9.63 17.03 -0.98
N SER A 129 -10.78 17.51 -0.49
CA SER A 129 -11.53 18.59 -1.15
C SER A 129 -10.73 19.88 -1.23
N ASP A 130 -10.05 20.29 -0.15
CA ASP A 130 -9.19 21.48 -0.14
C ASP A 130 -8.11 21.40 -1.22
N LEU A 131 -7.45 20.24 -1.36
CA LEU A 131 -6.43 20.00 -2.38
C LEU A 131 -7.01 20.10 -3.79
N THR A 132 -8.06 19.34 -4.08
CA THR A 132 -8.69 19.33 -5.41
C THR A 132 -9.22 20.71 -5.79
N ASN A 133 -9.74 21.49 -4.84
CA ASN A 133 -10.24 22.83 -5.09
C ASN A 133 -9.10 23.83 -5.34
N ALA A 134 -8.03 23.78 -4.56
CA ALA A 134 -6.87 24.67 -4.72
C ALA A 134 -6.16 24.43 -6.07
N GLU A 135 -5.95 23.16 -6.42
CA GLU A 135 -5.40 22.76 -7.72
C GLU A 135 -6.28 23.26 -8.88
N ARG A 136 -7.59 22.99 -8.82
CA ARG A 136 -8.54 23.41 -9.87
C ARG A 136 -8.52 24.92 -10.07
N GLU A 137 -8.47 25.69 -8.99
CA GLU A 137 -8.45 27.15 -9.07
C GLU A 137 -7.14 27.65 -9.68
N ALA A 138 -5.98 27.10 -9.28
CA ALA A 138 -4.68 27.42 -9.88
C ALA A 138 -4.64 27.09 -11.38
N MET A 139 -5.16 25.92 -11.77
CA MET A 139 -5.24 25.50 -13.17
C MET A 139 -6.16 26.41 -13.99
N ARG A 140 -7.30 26.84 -13.43
CA ARG A 140 -8.27 27.72 -14.10
C ARG A 140 -7.66 29.06 -14.51
N ILE A 141 -6.76 29.61 -13.69
CA ILE A 141 -6.16 30.93 -13.91
C ILE A 141 -4.83 30.86 -14.69
N SER A 142 -4.23 29.67 -14.86
CA SER A 142 -2.93 29.47 -15.51
C SER A 142 -2.85 30.13 -16.90
N ALA A 143 -3.91 30.04 -17.70
CA ALA A 143 -3.98 30.64 -19.04
C ALA A 143 -3.86 32.17 -19.06
N SER A 144 -4.09 32.83 -17.91
CA SER A 144 -3.99 34.29 -17.76
C SER A 144 -2.61 34.74 -17.23
N ILE A 145 -1.69 33.81 -16.99
CA ILE A 145 -0.35 34.07 -16.47
C ILE A 145 0.66 33.97 -17.61
N PRO A 146 1.64 34.90 -17.71
CA PRO A 146 2.71 34.79 -18.70
C PRO A 146 3.46 33.45 -18.56
N ARG A 147 3.73 32.79 -19.69
CA ARG A 147 4.36 31.46 -19.71
C ARG A 147 5.67 31.38 -18.93
N GLN A 148 6.49 32.43 -18.96
CA GLN A 148 7.76 32.48 -18.21
C GLN A 148 7.52 32.40 -16.69
N ASN A 149 6.46 33.02 -16.20
CA ASN A 149 6.10 32.95 -14.78
C ASN A 149 5.55 31.57 -14.42
N LEU A 150 4.80 30.92 -15.31
CA LEU A 150 4.33 29.55 -15.09
C LEU A 150 5.49 28.57 -14.93
N ILE A 151 6.53 28.68 -15.76
CA ILE A 151 7.73 27.83 -15.66
C ILE A 151 8.41 28.00 -14.29
N LEU A 152 8.57 29.26 -13.84
CA LEU A 152 9.14 29.53 -12.52
C LEU A 152 8.26 28.98 -11.39
N ILE A 153 6.93 29.12 -11.52
CA ILE A 153 5.99 28.56 -10.56
C ILE A 153 6.16 27.04 -10.50
N GLU A 154 6.16 26.35 -11.63
CA GLU A 154 6.38 24.90 -11.71
C GLU A 154 7.68 24.48 -11.02
N GLU A 155 8.77 25.22 -11.19
CA GLU A 155 10.05 24.96 -10.51
C GLU A 155 9.93 25.04 -8.98
N PHE A 156 9.18 26.01 -8.44
CA PHE A 156 8.92 26.08 -6.99
C PHE A 156 8.07 24.92 -6.47
N PHE A 157 7.19 24.36 -7.30
CA PHE A 157 6.37 23.20 -6.95
C PHE A 157 7.10 21.86 -7.14
N ALA A 158 8.23 21.83 -7.86
CA ALA A 158 8.99 20.63 -8.13
C ALA A 158 9.47 19.93 -6.84
N ASP A 159 10.08 20.68 -5.92
CA ASP A 159 10.59 20.15 -4.65
C ASP A 159 9.47 19.51 -3.79
N PRO A 160 8.35 20.21 -3.50
CA PRO A 160 7.22 19.58 -2.82
C PRO A 160 6.63 18.38 -3.57
N ALA A 161 6.53 18.44 -4.90
CA ALA A 161 5.99 17.34 -5.70
C ALA A 161 6.88 16.08 -5.65
N GLU A 162 8.20 16.24 -5.74
CA GLU A 162 9.14 15.13 -5.56
C GLU A 162 9.02 14.51 -4.16
N GLU A 163 8.89 15.35 -3.14
CA GLU A 163 8.74 14.88 -1.77
C GLU A 163 7.40 14.16 -1.54
N LEU A 164 6.30 14.63 -2.13
CA LEU A 164 5.02 13.91 -2.15
C LEU A 164 5.18 12.54 -2.81
N ALA A 165 5.78 12.48 -4.00
CA ALA A 165 6.01 11.22 -4.72
C ALA A 165 6.85 10.24 -3.91
N ARG A 166 7.87 10.74 -3.19
CA ARG A 166 8.72 9.94 -2.30
C ARG A 166 7.96 9.39 -1.09
N LEU A 167 7.01 10.14 -0.55
CA LEU A 167 6.25 9.78 0.66
C LEU A 167 4.99 8.97 0.36
N HIS A 168 4.43 9.09 -0.84
CA HIS A 168 3.18 8.46 -1.27
C HIS A 168 3.15 6.94 -1.02
N PRO A 169 4.18 6.14 -1.40
CA PRO A 169 4.19 4.70 -1.14
C PRO A 169 4.04 4.34 0.35
N PHE A 170 4.54 5.20 1.24
CA PHE A 170 4.46 4.97 2.67
C PHE A 170 3.04 5.21 3.20
N ILE A 171 2.34 6.21 2.69
CA ILE A 171 0.94 6.45 3.06
C ILE A 171 0.04 5.33 2.56
N MET A 172 0.21 4.89 1.31
CA MET A 172 -0.53 3.74 0.79
C MET A 172 -0.30 2.50 1.65
N ARG A 173 0.96 2.22 2.02
CA ARG A 173 1.27 1.09 2.89
C ARG A 173 0.66 1.22 4.29
N ARG A 174 0.59 2.43 4.85
CA ARG A 174 -0.09 2.69 6.14
C ARG A 174 -1.60 2.49 6.03
N GLN A 175 -2.21 2.86 4.91
CA GLN A 175 -3.63 2.63 4.67
C GLN A 175 -3.93 1.14 4.53
N GLU A 176 -3.13 0.39 3.78
CA GLU A 176 -3.23 -1.07 3.68
C GLU A 176 -3.18 -1.74 5.06
N ILE A 177 -2.35 -1.25 5.99
CA ILE A 177 -2.31 -1.74 7.37
C ILE A 177 -3.66 -1.52 8.06
N VAL A 178 -4.24 -0.32 7.94
CA VAL A 178 -5.53 -0.01 8.56
C VAL A 178 -6.63 -0.90 8.00
N ASP A 179 -6.72 -1.00 6.67
CA ASP A 179 -7.72 -1.79 5.97
C ASP A 179 -7.60 -3.28 6.32
N PHE A 180 -6.36 -3.80 6.39
CA PHE A 180 -6.09 -5.17 6.80
C PHE A 180 -6.54 -5.44 8.24
N LEU A 181 -6.25 -4.54 9.18
CA LEU A 181 -6.68 -4.70 10.56
C LEU A 181 -8.21 -4.64 10.70
N ASP A 182 -8.87 -3.79 9.91
CA ASP A 182 -10.34 -3.66 9.90
C ASP A 182 -11.01 -4.87 9.24
N TYR A 183 -10.40 -5.41 8.20
CA TYR A 183 -10.77 -6.69 7.60
C TYR A 183 -10.68 -7.82 8.63
N LEU A 184 -9.58 -7.91 9.40
CA LEU A 184 -9.42 -8.90 10.45
C LEU A 184 -10.49 -8.74 11.54
N ILE A 185 -10.81 -7.52 11.98
CA ILE A 185 -11.89 -7.32 12.94
C ILE A 185 -13.24 -7.82 12.40
N SER A 186 -13.53 -7.50 11.15
CA SER A 186 -14.83 -7.81 10.53
C SER A 186 -15.01 -9.31 10.25
N ASN A 187 -13.92 -10.01 9.90
CA ASN A 187 -13.98 -11.40 9.44
C ASN A 187 -13.57 -12.42 10.52
N ASN A 188 -12.90 -12.00 11.58
CA ASN A 188 -12.44 -12.90 12.63
C ASN A 188 -13.52 -13.11 13.73
N THR A 189 -14.76 -13.32 13.28
CA THR A 189 -15.98 -13.55 14.10
C THR A 189 -15.94 -14.82 14.96
N THR A 190 -14.83 -15.57 14.98
CA THR A 190 -14.77 -16.91 15.61
C THR A 190 -13.92 -17.00 16.89
N SER A 191 -13.34 -15.94 17.49
CA SER A 191 -12.48 -16.21 18.68
C SER A 191 -12.35 -15.17 19.79
N LEU A 192 -13.41 -14.43 20.10
CA LEU A 192 -13.59 -13.88 21.46
C LEU A 192 -15.00 -14.10 22.01
N HIS A 193 -15.65 -15.21 21.63
CA HIS A 193 -16.77 -15.71 22.42
C HIS A 193 -16.22 -16.28 23.74
N SER A 194 -16.15 -15.41 24.74
CA SER A 194 -16.34 -15.65 26.18
C SER A 194 -15.45 -16.67 26.92
N GLU A 195 -14.77 -17.60 26.27
CA GLU A 195 -14.03 -18.68 26.92
C GLU A 195 -12.54 -18.35 27.10
N THR A 196 -11.96 -17.46 26.28
CA THR A 196 -10.54 -17.05 26.38
C THR A 196 -10.28 -15.90 27.35
N LEU A 197 -11.31 -15.12 27.72
CA LEU A 197 -11.23 -13.97 28.63
C LEU A 197 -11.40 -14.35 30.11
N LEU A 198 -11.34 -15.64 30.44
CA LEU A 198 -11.23 -16.06 31.84
C LEU A 198 -9.91 -15.48 32.40
N ALA A 199 -10.02 -14.71 33.48
CA ALA A 199 -8.96 -13.92 34.11
C ALA A 199 -7.71 -14.71 34.57
N ASP A 200 -7.65 -16.02 34.32
CA ASP A 200 -6.58 -16.92 34.73
C ASP A 200 -5.78 -17.53 33.56
N SER A 201 -6.07 -17.14 32.30
CA SER A 201 -5.27 -17.56 31.14
C SER A 201 -4.10 -16.60 30.89
N PRO A 202 -2.85 -17.08 30.72
CA PRO A 202 -1.69 -16.24 30.36
C PRO A 202 -1.83 -15.55 28.99
N ASN A 203 -2.86 -15.91 28.22
CA ASN A 203 -3.20 -15.32 26.92
C ASN A 203 -4.39 -14.35 27.03
N SER A 204 -4.52 -13.60 28.13
CA SER A 204 -5.62 -12.64 28.37
C SER A 204 -5.18 -11.17 28.40
N ALA A 205 -3.93 -10.90 28.02
CA ALA A 205 -3.36 -9.54 28.00
C ALA A 205 -2.67 -9.23 26.67
N CYS A 206 -2.64 -7.95 26.32
CA CYS A 206 -1.92 -7.47 25.14
C CYS A 206 -0.43 -7.36 25.45
N VAL A 207 0.41 -8.04 24.68
CA VAL A 207 1.88 -8.03 24.89
C VAL A 207 2.55 -6.69 24.55
N ILE A 208 1.82 -5.75 23.93
CA ILE A 208 2.34 -4.42 23.57
C ILE A 208 2.19 -3.45 24.74
N CYS A 209 1.01 -3.39 25.36
CA CYS A 209 0.74 -2.47 26.48
C CYS A 209 0.73 -3.16 27.86
N PHE A 210 0.76 -4.49 27.89
CA PHE A 210 0.68 -5.34 29.09
C PHE A 210 -0.64 -5.25 29.88
N GLU A 211 -1.68 -4.64 29.30
CA GLU A 211 -3.01 -4.56 29.89
C GLU A 211 -3.87 -5.79 29.55
N ILE A 212 -4.70 -6.21 30.51
CA ILE A 212 -5.72 -7.24 30.31
C ILE A 212 -6.83 -6.73 29.37
N TYR A 213 -7.45 -7.63 28.61
CA TYR A 213 -8.57 -7.25 27.75
C TYR A 213 -9.86 -7.04 28.54
N LEU A 214 -10.54 -5.94 28.24
CA LEU A 214 -11.86 -5.61 28.75
C LEU A 214 -12.96 -5.96 27.73
N GLN A 215 -14.19 -6.11 28.20
CA GLN A 215 -15.36 -6.44 27.37
C GLN A 215 -15.59 -5.46 26.21
N SER A 216 -15.17 -4.20 26.38
CA SER A 216 -15.29 -3.12 25.39
C SER A 216 -14.09 -3.01 24.44
N ASP A 217 -13.04 -3.81 24.64
CA ASP A 217 -11.82 -3.69 23.85
C ASP A 217 -12.00 -4.25 22.45
N VAL A 218 -11.50 -3.51 21.46
CA VAL A 218 -11.38 -4.00 20.10
C VAL A 218 -10.06 -4.74 19.98
N VAL A 219 -10.13 -6.05 19.78
CA VAL A 219 -8.97 -6.94 19.73
C VAL A 219 -8.83 -7.51 18.32
N VAL A 220 -7.61 -7.47 17.80
CA VAL A 220 -7.25 -8.08 16.52
C VAL A 220 -6.47 -9.35 16.80
N VAL A 221 -6.84 -10.45 16.13
CA VAL A 221 -6.03 -11.68 16.08
C VAL A 221 -5.31 -11.75 14.74
N LEU A 222 -3.98 -11.80 14.76
CA LEU A 222 -3.16 -11.88 13.54
C LEU A 222 -3.21 -13.30 12.92
N PRO A 223 -3.10 -13.43 11.59
CA PRO A 223 -3.24 -14.71 10.90
C PRO A 223 -2.08 -15.70 11.18
N CYS A 224 -0.94 -15.21 11.64
CA CYS A 224 0.23 -16.06 11.93
C CYS A 224 -0.03 -17.09 13.04
N HIS A 225 -0.88 -16.79 14.02
CA HIS A 225 -1.32 -17.76 15.03
C HIS A 225 -2.54 -17.25 15.80
N ARG A 226 -3.49 -18.15 16.11
CA ARG A 226 -4.73 -17.82 16.84
C ARG A 226 -4.53 -17.21 18.23
N SER A 227 -3.37 -17.41 18.86
CA SER A 227 -3.04 -16.80 20.15
C SER A 227 -2.34 -15.45 20.03
N HIS A 228 -2.03 -14.96 18.83
CA HIS A 228 -1.42 -13.64 18.64
C HIS A 228 -2.50 -12.60 18.49
N HIS A 229 -2.93 -12.07 19.62
CA HIS A 229 -4.01 -11.11 19.70
C HIS A 229 -3.54 -9.85 20.44
N PHE A 230 -4.09 -8.70 20.06
CA PHE A 230 -3.63 -7.38 20.49
C PHE A 230 -4.78 -6.39 20.48
N HIS A 231 -4.73 -5.33 21.30
CA HIS A 231 -5.62 -4.19 21.08
C HIS A 231 -5.41 -3.60 19.69
N ARG A 232 -6.50 -3.27 19.00
CA ARG A 232 -6.50 -2.70 17.65
C ARG A 232 -5.60 -1.46 17.54
N ALA A 233 -5.61 -0.60 18.57
CA ALA A 233 -4.74 0.58 18.62
C ALA A 233 -3.26 0.23 18.80
N CYS A 234 -2.95 -0.74 19.68
CA CYS A 234 -1.58 -1.18 19.96
C CYS A 234 -0.92 -1.79 18.73
N ILE A 235 -1.60 -2.73 18.07
CA ILE A 235 -1.02 -3.39 16.89
C ILE A 235 -0.92 -2.45 15.68
N GLN A 236 -1.88 -1.55 15.49
CA GLN A 236 -1.76 -0.52 14.43
C GLN A 236 -0.49 0.30 14.65
N LYS A 237 -0.31 0.88 15.84
CA LYS A 237 0.86 1.70 16.14
C LYS A 237 2.17 0.94 15.88
N TRP A 238 2.25 -0.31 16.33
CA TRP A 238 3.41 -1.18 16.08
C TRP A 238 3.70 -1.36 14.59
N LEU A 239 2.68 -1.68 13.78
CA LEU A 239 2.87 -1.90 12.35
C LEU A 239 3.21 -0.60 11.59
N LEU A 240 2.61 0.53 11.99
CA LEU A 240 2.94 1.84 11.41
C LEU A 240 4.39 2.25 11.66
N GLU A 241 4.94 1.94 12.85
CA GLU A 241 6.36 2.18 13.17
C GLU A 241 7.32 1.34 12.32
N LEU A 242 6.86 0.22 11.76
CA LEU A 242 7.68 -0.62 10.88
C LEU A 242 7.73 -0.10 9.45
N VAL A 243 6.81 0.77 9.01
CA VAL A 243 6.83 1.34 7.65
C VAL A 243 8.05 2.25 7.48
N PRO A 244 8.87 2.08 6.42
CA PRO A 244 8.63 1.30 5.19
C PRO A 244 9.24 -0.11 5.14
N GLY A 245 9.71 -0.62 6.27
CA GLY A 245 10.26 -1.96 6.41
C GLY A 245 9.22 -3.07 6.44
N ILE A 246 9.70 -4.27 6.79
CA ILE A 246 8.90 -5.50 6.82
C ILE A 246 7.96 -5.49 8.02
N LEU A 247 6.68 -5.72 7.76
CA LEU A 247 5.66 -5.82 8.79
C LEU A 247 5.75 -7.17 9.48
N THR A 248 5.92 -7.17 10.80
CA THR A 248 6.14 -8.42 11.54
C THR A 248 5.29 -8.49 12.80
N CYS A 249 4.84 -9.70 13.13
CA CYS A 249 4.12 -9.97 14.38
C CYS A 249 5.02 -9.71 15.60
N PRO A 250 4.56 -8.94 16.61
CA PRO A 250 5.34 -8.71 17.84
C PRO A 250 5.73 -9.99 18.59
N ASN A 251 4.90 -11.05 18.51
CA ASN A 251 5.12 -12.29 19.24
C ASN A 251 6.13 -13.23 18.55
N CYS A 252 5.95 -13.47 17.25
CA CYS A 252 6.72 -14.52 16.54
C CYS A 252 7.59 -14.00 15.40
N ARG A 253 7.55 -12.69 15.10
CA ARG A 253 8.27 -12.03 14.01
C ARG A 253 7.96 -12.55 12.61
N THR A 254 6.94 -13.40 12.46
CA THR A 254 6.43 -13.79 11.15
C THR A 254 6.00 -12.55 10.39
N GLU A 255 6.44 -12.47 9.13
CA GLU A 255 6.05 -11.41 8.21
C GLU A 255 4.54 -11.44 7.96
N LEU A 256 3.91 -10.28 8.00
CA LEU A 256 2.52 -10.10 7.67
C LEU A 256 2.41 -9.71 6.20
N VAL A 257 1.71 -10.55 5.43
CA VAL A 257 1.31 -10.25 4.07
C VAL A 257 -0.05 -9.57 4.15
N LEU A 258 -0.12 -8.33 3.68
CA LEU A 258 -1.34 -7.53 3.58
C LEU A 258 -2.10 -7.86 2.30
#